data_AF-A0A6F8UVG9-F1
#
_entry.id   AF-A0A6F8UVG9-F1
#
_cell.length_a   1.000
_cell.length_b   1.000
_cell.length_c   1.000
_cell.angle_alpha   90.00
_cell.angle_beta   90.00
_cell.angle_gamma   90.00
#
_symmetry.space_group_name_H-M   'P 1'
#
loop_
_entity.id
_entity.type
_entity.pdbx_description
1 polymer ?
#
loop_
_entity_poly.entity_id
_entity_poly.type
_entity_poly.pdbx_seq_one_letter_code
_entity_poly.pdbx_strand_id
1 'polypeptide(L)'
;MSSRELQELHRHLSAAVAIVQKLLDGSPDASLSFTRNPHHFRETGHLSDAGIETIYKLFDDGRSIEQAAQEMGISIRGAASRRRAWAKRSSNQ
;
A
#
# COMPACT_ATOMS: atom_id res chain seq x y z
N MET A 1 16.97 -41.63 -16.94
CA MET A 1 16.70 -41.07 -15.61
C MET A 1 16.20 -42.17 -14.70
N SER A 2 16.88 -42.39 -13.60
CA SER A 2 16.49 -43.31 -12.53
C SER A 2 15.32 -42.76 -11.73
N SER A 3 14.61 -43.64 -11.03
CA SER A 3 13.53 -43.26 -10.09
C SER A 3 14.00 -42.24 -9.05
N ARG A 4 15.26 -42.35 -8.61
CA ARG A 4 15.91 -41.41 -7.69
C ARG A 4 16.09 -40.02 -8.29
N GLU A 5 16.55 -39.93 -9.54
CA GLU A 5 16.69 -38.65 -10.24
C GLU A 5 15.34 -37.96 -10.45
N LEU A 6 14.27 -38.72 -10.72
CA LEU A 6 12.91 -38.17 -10.83
C LEU A 6 12.38 -37.65 -9.48
N GLN A 7 12.66 -38.35 -8.38
CA GLN A 7 12.29 -37.90 -7.03
C GLN A 7 13.05 -36.63 -6.62
N GLU A 8 14.35 -36.56 -6.95
CA GLU A 8 15.15 -35.36 -6.70
C GLU A 8 14.65 -34.17 -7.54
N LEU A 9 14.32 -34.39 -8.82
CA LEU A 9 13.74 -33.35 -9.68
C LEU A 9 12.40 -32.85 -9.12
N HIS A 10 11.52 -33.76 -8.71
CA HIS A 10 10.24 -33.40 -8.09
C HIS A 10 10.46 -32.55 -6.83
N ARG A 11 11.37 -32.96 -5.94
CA ARG A 11 11.70 -32.21 -4.72
C ARG A 11 12.16 -30.78 -5.04
N HIS A 12 13.04 -30.60 -6.01
CA HIS A 12 13.52 -29.28 -6.40
C HIS A 12 12.40 -28.40 -6.97
N LEU A 13 11.53 -28.96 -7.82
CA LEU A 13 10.39 -28.25 -8.38
C LEU A 13 9.40 -27.83 -7.28
N SER A 14 9.07 -28.72 -6.34
CA SER A 14 8.21 -28.39 -5.21
C SER A 14 8.80 -27.27 -4.33
N ALA A 15 10.10 -27.31 -4.07
CA ALA A 15 10.77 -26.25 -3.31
C ALA A 15 10.74 -24.90 -4.06
N ALA A 16 10.98 -24.91 -5.37
CA ALA A 16 10.90 -23.70 -6.20
C ALA A 16 9.47 -23.11 -6.20
N VAL A 17 8.44 -23.94 -6.35
CA VAL A 17 7.03 -23.52 -6.27
C VAL A 17 6.71 -22.89 -4.91
N ALA A 18 7.18 -23.50 -3.81
CA ALA A 18 6.95 -22.95 -2.48
C ALA A 18 7.63 -21.58 -2.27
N ILE A 19 8.80 -21.36 -2.87
CA ILE A 19 9.49 -20.06 -2.83
C ILE A 19 8.68 -19.02 -3.62
N VAL A 20 8.24 -19.37 -4.83
CA VAL A 20 7.41 -18.46 -5.66
C VAL A 20 6.12 -18.12 -4.93
N GLN A 21 5.46 -19.08 -4.29
CA GLN A 21 4.24 -18.82 -3.51
C GLN A 21 4.51 -17.86 -2.35
N LYS A 22 5.60 -18.04 -1.60
CA LYS A 22 5.98 -17.09 -0.55
C LYS A 22 6.28 -15.69 -1.08
N LEU A 23 6.85 -15.58 -2.27
CA LEU A 23 7.09 -14.29 -2.92
C LEU A 23 5.81 -13.64 -3.43
N LEU A 24 4.83 -14.44 -3.88
CA LEU A 24 3.49 -13.95 -4.24
C LEU A 24 2.72 -13.49 -3.01
N ASP A 25 2.72 -14.29 -1.94
CA ASP A 25 2.05 -13.99 -0.67
C ASP A 25 2.72 -12.79 0.05
N GLY A 26 4.04 -12.69 -0.05
CA GLY A 26 4.84 -11.56 0.45
C GLY A 26 4.97 -10.41 -0.54
N SER A 27 4.35 -10.50 -1.72
CA SER A 27 4.40 -9.42 -2.70
C SER A 27 3.59 -8.24 -2.16
N PRO A 28 4.18 -7.04 -2.02
CA PRO A 28 3.43 -5.86 -1.62
C PRO A 28 2.29 -5.54 -2.60
N ASP A 29 2.30 -6.09 -3.83
CA ASP A 29 1.20 -5.93 -4.78
C ASP A 29 -0.04 -6.75 -4.44
N ALA A 30 0.09 -7.91 -3.79
CA ALA A 30 -1.06 -8.77 -3.49
C ALA A 30 -1.95 -8.23 -2.36
N SER A 31 -1.42 -7.31 -1.55
CA SER A 31 -2.16 -6.60 -0.49
C SER A 31 -2.54 -5.17 -0.85
N LEU A 32 -2.13 -4.66 -2.02
CA LEU A 32 -2.54 -3.34 -2.54
C LEU A 32 -3.88 -3.38 -3.31
N SER A 33 -4.76 -4.34 -3.02
CA SER A 33 -6.20 -4.17 -3.31
C SER A 33 -6.82 -3.17 -2.30
N PHE A 34 -6.18 -2.03 -2.10
CA PHE A 34 -6.84 -0.89 -1.48
C PHE A 34 -7.72 -0.31 -2.58
N THR A 35 -9.02 -0.57 -2.47
CA THR A 35 -10.01 0.07 -3.31
C THR A 35 -9.98 1.55 -3.00
N ARG A 36 -9.11 2.27 -3.70
CA ARG A 36 -8.96 3.71 -3.60
C ARG A 36 -10.35 4.31 -3.80
N ASN A 37 -10.91 4.96 -2.78
CA ASN A 37 -12.24 5.53 -2.87
C ASN A 37 -12.24 6.61 -3.97
N PRO A 38 -12.95 6.42 -5.10
CA PRO A 38 -12.89 7.36 -6.23
C PRO A 38 -13.34 8.76 -5.84
N HIS A 39 -14.23 8.90 -4.85
CA HIS A 39 -14.72 10.20 -4.38
C HIS A 39 -13.65 11.06 -3.69
N HIS A 40 -12.56 10.46 -3.22
CA HIS A 40 -11.43 11.20 -2.66
C HIS A 40 -10.56 11.85 -3.75
N PHE A 41 -10.87 11.64 -5.03
CA PHE A 41 -10.03 12.08 -6.13
C PHE A 41 -10.83 12.87 -7.17
N ARG A 42 -10.14 13.83 -7.77
CA ARG A 42 -10.57 14.53 -8.97
C ARG A 42 -10.29 13.64 -10.19
N GLU A 43 -10.92 13.94 -11.32
CA GLU A 43 -10.68 13.27 -12.60
C GLU A 43 -9.19 13.32 -13.01
N THR A 44 -8.46 14.36 -12.59
CA THR A 44 -7.02 14.51 -12.84
C THR A 44 -6.14 13.59 -11.99
N GLY A 45 -6.73 12.81 -11.08
CA GLY A 45 -6.01 11.92 -10.17
C GLY A 45 -5.42 12.59 -8.92
N HIS A 46 -5.60 13.90 -8.75
CA HIS A 46 -5.29 14.60 -7.49
C HIS A 46 -6.39 14.41 -6.45
N LEU A 47 -6.08 14.57 -5.16
CA LEU A 47 -7.11 14.51 -4.11
C LEU A 47 -8.16 15.62 -4.33
N SER A 48 -9.43 15.24 -4.26
CA SER A 48 -10.57 16.16 -4.14
C SER A 48 -10.56 16.81 -2.77
N ASP A 49 -11.35 17.86 -2.58
CA ASP A 49 -11.44 18.56 -1.28
C ASP A 49 -11.91 17.61 -0.18
N ALA A 50 -12.85 16.72 -0.50
CA ALA A 50 -13.26 15.62 0.38
C ALA A 50 -12.09 14.69 0.73
N GLY A 51 -11.25 14.33 -0.25
CA GLY A 51 -10.04 13.53 0.01
C GLY A 51 -8.99 14.27 0.84
N ILE A 52 -8.90 15.61 0.75
CA ILE A 52 -8.04 16.42 1.61
C ILE A 52 -8.53 16.38 3.05
N GLU A 53 -9.83 16.59 3.26
CA GLU A 53 -10.42 16.54 4.60
C GLU A 53 -10.29 15.14 5.22
N THR A 54 -10.50 14.08 4.44
CA THR A 54 -10.31 12.71 4.93
C THR A 54 -8.88 12.47 5.40
N ILE A 55 -7.85 12.83 4.61
CA ILE A 55 -6.46 12.60 5.03
C ILE A 55 -6.06 13.47 6.24
N TYR A 56 -6.67 14.64 6.41
CA TYR A 56 -6.45 15.48 7.59
C TYR A 56 -7.07 14.87 8.86
N LYS A 57 -8.28 14.30 8.77
CA LYS A 57 -8.87 13.55 9.89
C LYS A 57 -8.00 12.38 10.32
N LEU A 58 -7.42 11.63 9.38
CA LEU A 58 -6.47 10.56 9.72
C LEU A 58 -5.26 11.09 10.53
N PHE A 59 -4.78 12.29 10.20
CA PHE A 59 -3.70 12.92 10.96
C PHE A 59 -4.14 13.41 12.33
N ASP A 60 -5.35 13.96 12.45
CA ASP A 60 -5.97 14.32 13.72
C ASP A 60 -6.14 13.08 14.63
N ASP A 61 -6.49 11.93 14.05
CA ASP A 61 -6.59 10.63 14.73
C ASP A 61 -5.21 10.01 15.07
N GLY A 62 -4.11 10.72 14.79
CA GLY A 62 -2.76 10.30 15.13
C GLY A 62 -2.11 9.29 14.18
N ARG A 63 -2.69 9.05 13.00
CA ARG A 63 -2.07 8.16 11.99
C ARG A 63 -0.72 8.71 11.49
N SER A 64 0.20 7.78 11.24
CA SER A 64 1.49 8.09 10.60
C SER A 64 1.30 8.44 9.12
N ILE A 65 2.36 8.95 8.48
CA ILE A 65 2.35 9.27 7.04
C ILE A 65 2.13 8.01 6.21
N GLU A 66 2.77 6.91 6.59
CA GLU A 66 2.70 5.60 5.93
C GLU A 66 1.30 5.01 6.06
N GLN A 67 0.72 5.05 7.26
CA GLN A 67 -0.65 4.60 7.51
C GLN A 67 -1.66 5.41 6.69
N ALA A 68 -1.55 6.74 6.72
CA ALA A 68 -2.44 7.59 5.93
C ALA A 68 -2.26 7.42 4.41
N ALA A 69 -1.03 7.21 3.93
CA ALA A 69 -0.76 6.93 2.52
C ALA A 69 -1.41 5.61 2.08
N GLN A 70 -1.28 4.57 2.91
CA GLN A 70 -1.87 3.26 2.69
C GLN A 70 -3.41 3.34 2.69
N GLU A 71 -4.01 3.92 3.73
CA GLU A 71 -5.47 4.05 3.86
C GLU A 71 -6.08 4.91 2.73
N MET A 72 -5.38 5.94 2.27
CA MET A 72 -5.86 6.81 1.18
C MET A 72 -5.57 6.25 -0.22
N GLY A 73 -4.71 5.24 -0.36
CA GLY A 73 -4.23 4.76 -1.66
C GLY A 73 -3.45 5.83 -2.44
N ILE A 74 -2.55 6.55 -1.75
CA ILE A 74 -1.67 7.57 -2.35
C ILE A 74 -0.20 7.27 -2.03
N SER A 75 0.72 7.95 -2.73
CA SER A 75 2.14 7.83 -2.41
C SER A 75 2.49 8.42 -1.05
N ILE A 76 3.48 7.83 -0.37
CA ILE A 76 4.04 8.34 0.90
C ILE A 76 4.48 9.81 0.75
N ARG A 77 5.09 10.16 -0.38
CA ARG A 77 5.48 11.54 -0.69
C ARG A 77 4.26 12.48 -0.74
N GLY A 78 3.16 12.03 -1.32
CA GLY A 78 1.88 12.75 -1.35
C GLY A 78 1.33 12.98 0.06
N ALA A 79 1.28 11.92 0.88
CA ALA A 79 0.83 12.01 2.27
C ALA A 79 1.75 12.93 3.10
N ALA A 80 3.06 12.86 2.93
CA ALA A 80 4.02 13.74 3.64
C ALA A 80 3.81 15.22 3.29
N SER A 81 3.49 15.52 2.03
CA SER A 81 3.14 16.88 1.62
C SER A 81 1.89 17.38 2.34
N ARG A 82 0.87 16.52 2.48
CA ARG A 82 -0.36 16.83 3.21
C ARG A 82 -0.15 16.96 4.70
N ARG A 83 0.72 16.14 5.32
CA ARG A 83 1.08 16.28 6.74
C ARG A 83 1.68 17.65 7.05
N ARG A 84 2.55 18.17 6.18
CA ARG A 84 3.11 19.53 6.33
C ARG A 84 2.04 20.63 6.19
N ALA A 85 1.11 20.48 5.24
CA ALA A 85 0.02 21.44 5.06
C ALA A 85 -0.94 21.43 6.27
N TRP A 86 -1.27 20.24 6.77
CA TRP A 86 -2.06 20.04 7.98
C TRP A 86 -1.41 20.67 9.22
N ALA A 87 -0.12 20.44 9.45
CA ALA A 87 0.60 20.99 10.60
C ALA A 87 0.63 22.54 10.60
N LYS A 88 0.65 23.16 9.41
CA LYS A 88 0.55 24.62 9.27
C LYS A 88 -0.86 25.14 9.58
N ARG A 89 -1.90 24.34 9.32
CA ARG A 89 -3.28 24.68 9.63
C ARG A 89 -3.57 24.57 11.13
N SER A 90 -3.01 23.56 11.79
CA SER A 90 -3.20 23.34 13.23
C SER A 90 -2.38 24.29 14.11
N SER A 91 -1.33 24.94 13.59
CA SER A 91 -0.55 25.96 14.30
C SER A 91 -1.14 27.38 14.19
N ASN A 92 -2.15 27.58 13.35
CA ASN A 92 -2.85 28.86 13.15
C ASN A 92 -4.24 28.89 13.82
N GLN A 93 -4.56 27.91 14.67
CA GLN A 93 -5.73 27.87 15.54
C GLN A 93 -5.26 28.01 16.99
#